data_AF-A0A7R9TD30-F1
#
_entry.id   AF-A0A7R9TD30-F1
#
_cell.length_a   1.000
_cell.length_b   1.000
_cell.length_c   1.000
_cell.angle_alpha   90.00
_cell.angle_beta   90.00
_cell.angle_gamma   90.00
#
_symmetry.space_group_name_H-M   'P 1'
#
loop_
_entity.id
_entity.type
_entity.pdbx_description
1 polymer ?
#
loop_
_entity_poly.entity_id
_entity_poly.type
_entity_poly.pdbx_seq_one_letter_code
_entity_poly.pdbx_strand_id
1 'polypeptide(L)'
;LPMAAAAAAAGTRPIIGIFTQPTSRDDPTPMLAASYVKFVEMAGGRAAPFFHNSTREQLRETFSAVNGVLFPGGSSSVTRGAPLREAAEFVYDLAVAENAAGGVFPVHGTCLGFEMLSLIVARTDDGVLSDFDAEDCASELTPHKGDTHVWQASKLYGLASPPPPSRA
;
A
#
# COMPACT_ATOMS: atom_id res chain seq x y z
N LEU A 1 -23.08 -28.57 -1.68
CA LEU A 1 -23.83 -27.31 -1.82
C LEU A 1 -22.87 -26.29 -2.42
N PRO A 2 -23.07 -25.76 -3.63
CA PRO A 2 -22.13 -24.80 -4.18
C PRO A 2 -22.34 -23.45 -3.47
N MET A 3 -21.26 -22.90 -2.89
CA MET A 3 -21.24 -21.55 -2.35
C MET A 3 -21.45 -20.57 -3.50
N ALA A 4 -22.47 -19.71 -3.36
CA ALA A 4 -22.73 -18.62 -4.27
C ALA A 4 -21.47 -17.76 -4.40
N ALA A 5 -21.07 -17.48 -5.64
CA ALA A 5 -20.18 -16.38 -5.94
C ALA A 5 -20.73 -15.14 -5.22
N ALA A 6 -19.89 -14.50 -4.41
CA ALA A 6 -20.22 -13.22 -3.79
C ALA A 6 -20.63 -12.27 -4.93
N ALA A 7 -21.93 -12.06 -5.08
CA ALA A 7 -22.46 -11.07 -5.98
C ALA A 7 -21.74 -9.77 -5.63
N ALA A 8 -21.08 -9.16 -6.62
CA ALA A 8 -20.59 -7.80 -6.49
C ALA A 8 -21.76 -6.96 -5.99
N ALA A 9 -21.74 -6.60 -4.71
CA ALA A 9 -22.81 -5.87 -4.08
C ALA A 9 -22.84 -4.50 -4.75
N ALA A 10 -23.73 -4.34 -5.72
CA ALA A 10 -24.05 -3.06 -6.33
C ALA A 10 -24.54 -2.12 -5.21
N GLY A 11 -23.64 -1.29 -4.70
CA GLY A 11 -23.95 -0.29 -3.67
C GLY A 11 -22.99 -0.18 -2.47
N THR A 12 -21.92 -0.97 -2.35
CA THR A 12 -21.01 -0.83 -1.20
C THR A 12 -19.88 0.15 -1.48
N ARG A 13 -19.80 1.25 -0.71
CA ARG A 13 -18.62 2.12 -0.64
C ARG A 13 -17.64 1.53 0.39
N PRO A 14 -16.60 0.79 -0.03
CA PRO A 14 -15.72 0.09 0.91
C PRO A 14 -15.03 1.09 1.83
N ILE A 15 -14.81 0.69 3.07
CA ILE A 15 -13.96 1.42 4.02
C ILE A 15 -12.57 0.80 3.93
N ILE A 16 -11.58 1.57 3.55
CA ILE A 16 -10.18 1.14 3.51
C ILE A 16 -9.47 1.75 4.71
N GLY A 17 -8.90 0.89 5.55
CA GLY A 17 -8.03 1.31 6.63
C GLY A 17 -6.69 1.78 6.06
N ILE A 18 -6.26 2.98 6.39
CA ILE A 18 -4.94 3.50 5.99
C ILE A 18 -4.05 3.56 7.22
N PHE A 19 -2.95 2.81 7.19
CA PHE A 19 -2.02 2.72 8.31
C PHE A 19 -1.38 4.08 8.60
N THR A 20 -1.45 4.53 9.85
CA THR A 20 -0.74 5.74 10.28
C THR A 20 0.74 5.43 10.49
N GLN A 21 1.56 6.46 10.52
CA GLN A 21 2.98 6.39 10.89
C GLN A 21 3.26 7.40 11.99
N PRO A 22 4.32 7.24 12.79
CA PRO A 22 4.75 8.29 13.71
C PRO A 22 5.11 9.56 12.92
N THR A 23 4.82 10.74 13.46
CA THR A 23 5.17 12.04 12.85
C THR A 23 6.67 12.15 12.59
N SER A 24 7.49 11.65 13.52
CA SER A 24 8.94 11.59 13.38
C SER A 24 9.52 10.49 14.26
N ARG A 25 10.84 10.30 14.23
CA ARG A 25 11.53 9.36 15.13
C ARG A 25 11.30 9.65 16.61
N ASP A 26 11.20 10.92 16.97
CA ASP A 26 11.09 11.37 18.37
C ASP A 26 9.64 11.74 18.77
N ASP A 27 8.72 11.77 17.80
CA ASP A 27 7.30 12.05 18.02
C ASP A 27 6.45 10.87 17.55
N PRO A 28 5.96 10.02 18.49
CA PRO A 28 5.15 8.85 18.18
C PRO A 28 3.70 9.21 17.80
N THR A 29 3.35 10.49 17.74
CA THR A 29 2.01 10.93 17.36
C THR A 29 1.64 10.34 15.99
N PRO A 30 0.48 9.68 15.87
CA PRO A 30 0.02 9.15 14.59
C PRO A 30 -0.24 10.24 13.55
N MET A 31 0.42 10.14 12.41
CA MET A 31 0.26 10.98 11.23
C MET A 31 -0.23 10.14 10.05
N LEU A 32 -1.09 10.75 9.24
CA LEU A 32 -1.58 10.21 7.98
C LEU A 32 -1.53 11.30 6.90
N ALA A 33 -0.78 11.07 5.82
CA ALA A 33 -0.74 12.02 4.73
C ALA A 33 -2.08 12.04 3.96
N ALA A 34 -2.64 13.24 3.77
CA ALA A 34 -3.95 13.43 3.15
C ALA A 34 -4.03 12.90 1.70
N SER A 35 -2.89 12.77 1.01
CA SER A 35 -2.80 12.19 -0.34
C SER A 35 -3.32 10.76 -0.39
N TYR A 36 -3.06 9.93 0.62
CA TYR A 36 -3.57 8.55 0.65
C TYR A 36 -5.09 8.49 0.92
N VAL A 37 -5.61 9.42 1.72
CA VAL A 37 -7.06 9.58 1.91
C VAL A 37 -7.71 9.90 0.56
N LYS A 38 -7.15 10.87 -0.18
CA LYS A 38 -7.65 11.22 -1.52
C LYS A 38 -7.50 10.09 -2.52
N PHE A 39 -6.41 9.34 -2.47
CA PHE A 39 -6.22 8.15 -3.30
C PHE A 39 -7.37 7.14 -3.14
N VAL A 40 -7.75 6.83 -1.90
CA VAL A 40 -8.89 5.94 -1.60
C VAL A 40 -10.23 6.55 -2.03
N GLU A 41 -10.47 7.83 -1.73
CA GLU A 41 -11.73 8.51 -2.07
C GLU A 41 -11.95 8.62 -3.58
N MET A 42 -10.89 8.89 -4.36
CA MET A 42 -10.94 8.96 -5.82
C MET A 42 -11.31 7.62 -6.47
N ALA A 43 -10.99 6.49 -5.80
CA ALA A 43 -11.41 5.16 -6.22
C ALA A 43 -12.85 4.79 -5.79
N GLY A 44 -13.59 5.73 -5.17
CA GLY A 44 -14.96 5.51 -4.69
C GLY A 44 -15.06 4.90 -3.28
N GLY A 45 -13.93 4.74 -2.59
CA GLY A 45 -13.88 4.25 -1.21
C GLY A 45 -14.19 5.32 -0.15
N ARG A 46 -14.13 4.90 1.11
CA ARG A 46 -14.03 5.74 2.30
C ARG A 46 -12.73 5.39 3.01
N ALA A 47 -12.00 6.38 3.48
CA ALA A 47 -10.77 6.14 4.25
C ALA A 47 -11.08 6.15 5.75
N ALA A 48 -10.45 5.25 6.50
CA ALA A 48 -10.41 5.28 7.96
C ALA A 48 -8.95 5.17 8.43
N PRO A 49 -8.54 5.87 9.50
CA PRO A 49 -7.20 5.69 10.05
C PRO A 49 -7.08 4.31 10.70
N PHE A 50 -5.96 3.64 10.44
CA PHE A 50 -5.55 2.40 11.11
C PHE A 50 -4.32 2.75 11.96
N PHE A 51 -4.51 2.95 13.26
CA PHE A 51 -3.47 3.51 14.12
C PHE A 51 -2.36 2.50 14.43
N HIS A 52 -1.12 2.81 14.04
CA HIS A 52 0.03 1.92 14.25
C HIS A 52 0.38 1.70 15.73
N ASN A 53 -0.03 2.60 16.63
CA ASN A 53 0.24 2.53 18.06
C ASN A 53 -0.95 1.97 18.87
N SER A 54 -1.94 1.39 18.20
CA SER A 54 -3.06 0.70 18.85
C SER A 54 -2.66 -0.64 19.45
N THR A 55 -3.38 -1.07 20.49
CA THR A 55 -3.22 -2.43 21.04
C THR A 55 -3.71 -3.49 20.04
N ARG A 56 -3.31 -4.76 20.22
CA ARG A 56 -3.76 -5.85 19.33
C ARG A 56 -5.28 -6.00 19.30
N GLU A 57 -5.96 -5.73 20.40
CA GLU A 57 -7.42 -5.75 20.51
C GLU A 57 -8.03 -4.65 19.65
N GLN A 58 -7.54 -3.41 19.78
CA GLN A 58 -7.98 -2.28 18.97
C GLN A 58 -7.66 -2.45 17.47
N LEU A 59 -6.50 -3.02 17.14
CA LEU A 59 -6.14 -3.36 15.76
C LEU A 59 -7.12 -4.38 15.18
N ARG A 60 -7.52 -5.40 15.98
CA ARG A 60 -8.50 -6.41 15.57
C ARG A 60 -9.90 -5.84 15.41
N GLU A 61 -10.31 -4.92 16.29
CA GLU A 61 -11.59 -4.19 16.16
C GLU A 61 -11.60 -3.32 14.90
N THR A 62 -10.50 -2.63 14.61
CA THR A 62 -10.37 -1.84 13.37
C THR A 62 -10.40 -2.74 12.15
N PHE A 63 -9.68 -3.87 12.18
CA PHE A 63 -9.64 -4.86 11.10
C PHE A 63 -11.04 -5.37 10.74
N SER A 64 -11.88 -5.70 11.73
CA SER A 64 -13.24 -6.19 11.48
C SER A 64 -14.20 -5.10 10.96
N ALA A 65 -13.87 -3.83 11.15
CA ALA A 65 -14.66 -2.69 10.69
C ALA A 65 -14.31 -2.19 9.28
N VAL A 66 -13.18 -2.62 8.71
CA VAL A 66 -12.71 -2.20 7.38
C VAL A 66 -12.78 -3.35 6.36
N ASN A 67 -12.76 -3.00 5.08
CA ASN A 67 -12.84 -3.95 3.97
C ASN A 67 -11.47 -4.27 3.34
N GLY A 68 -10.39 -3.66 3.82
CA GLY A 68 -9.04 -3.81 3.32
C GLY A 68 -8.09 -2.81 3.98
N VAL A 69 -6.79 -2.97 3.76
CA VAL A 69 -5.76 -2.12 4.36
C VAL A 69 -4.77 -1.60 3.33
N LEU A 70 -4.38 -0.33 3.49
CA LEU A 70 -3.32 0.34 2.75
C LEU A 70 -2.19 0.72 3.71
N PHE A 71 -0.98 0.23 3.43
CA PHE A 71 0.26 0.65 4.07
C PHE A 71 0.92 1.75 3.21
N PRO A 72 0.92 3.00 3.67
CA PRO A 72 1.45 4.12 2.88
C PRO A 72 2.98 4.10 2.84
N GLY A 73 3.54 4.91 1.94
CA GLY A 73 4.95 5.27 1.93
C GLY A 73 5.34 6.18 3.09
N GLY A 74 6.63 6.32 3.35
CA GLY A 74 7.17 7.15 4.43
C GLY A 74 8.65 6.84 4.68
N SER A 75 9.15 7.23 5.85
CA SER A 75 10.55 7.05 6.25
C SER A 75 10.68 6.44 7.66
N SER A 76 9.60 5.84 8.18
CA SER A 76 9.61 5.20 9.50
C SER A 76 10.43 3.91 9.48
N SER A 77 10.98 3.53 10.65
CA SER A 77 11.67 2.24 10.76
C SER A 77 10.70 1.07 10.54
N VAL A 78 11.09 0.19 9.63
CA VAL A 78 10.40 -1.06 9.31
C VAL A 78 11.25 -2.28 9.67
N THR A 79 12.24 -2.13 10.55
CA THR A 79 13.00 -3.27 11.08
C THR A 79 12.14 -4.11 12.01
N ARG A 80 12.45 -5.40 12.16
CA ARG A 80 11.80 -6.26 13.15
C ARG A 80 11.88 -5.64 14.54
N GLY A 81 10.77 -5.69 15.29
CA GLY A 81 10.65 -5.09 16.62
C GLY A 81 10.32 -3.59 16.62
N ALA A 82 10.31 -2.91 15.47
CA ALA A 82 9.80 -1.56 15.39
C ALA A 82 8.27 -1.56 15.61
N PRO A 83 7.69 -0.66 16.43
CA PRO A 83 6.26 -0.67 16.74
C PRO A 83 5.35 -0.62 15.50
N LEU A 84 5.73 0.18 14.49
CA LEU A 84 5.01 0.25 13.21
C LEU A 84 4.96 -1.13 12.54
N ARG A 85 6.09 -1.83 12.47
CA ARG A 85 6.17 -3.15 11.84
C ARG A 85 5.44 -4.20 12.65
N GLU A 86 5.55 -4.21 13.98
CA GLU A 86 4.84 -5.18 14.81
C GLU A 86 3.31 -5.09 14.63
N ALA A 87 2.78 -3.86 14.56
CA ALA A 87 1.37 -3.63 14.30
C ALA A 87 0.97 -4.07 12.87
N ALA A 88 1.80 -3.75 11.87
CA ALA A 88 1.56 -4.16 10.48
C ALA A 88 1.64 -5.68 10.30
N GLU A 89 2.60 -6.36 10.94
CA GLU A 89 2.73 -7.83 10.95
C GLU A 89 1.48 -8.48 11.53
N PHE A 90 0.99 -7.97 12.66
CA PHE A 90 -0.23 -8.48 13.27
C PHE A 90 -1.44 -8.35 12.33
N VAL A 91 -1.62 -7.19 11.69
CA VAL A 91 -2.73 -6.95 10.75
C VAL A 91 -2.58 -7.77 9.47
N TYR A 92 -1.35 -7.96 8.98
CA TYR A 92 -1.07 -8.84 7.84
C TYR A 92 -1.44 -10.29 8.16
N ASP A 93 -1.11 -10.79 9.34
CA ASP A 93 -1.45 -12.16 9.75
C ASP A 93 -2.97 -12.35 9.88
N LEU A 94 -3.71 -11.32 10.35
CA LEU A 94 -5.18 -11.32 10.32
C LEU A 94 -5.72 -11.42 8.89
N ALA A 95 -5.15 -10.63 7.96
CA ALA A 95 -5.55 -10.66 6.56
C ALA A 95 -5.29 -12.04 5.93
N VAL A 96 -4.14 -12.67 6.19
CA VAL A 96 -3.83 -14.02 5.69
C VAL A 96 -4.83 -15.04 6.24
N ALA A 97 -5.15 -14.97 7.53
CA ALA A 97 -6.11 -15.88 8.15
C ALA A 97 -7.53 -15.72 7.56
N GLU A 98 -7.99 -14.48 7.36
CA GLU A 98 -9.29 -14.17 6.73
C GLU A 98 -9.37 -14.72 5.30
N ASN A 99 -8.34 -14.49 4.49
CA ASN A 99 -8.29 -15.00 3.13
C ASN A 99 -8.22 -16.55 3.10
N ALA A 100 -7.48 -17.17 4.02
CA ALA A 100 -7.42 -18.63 4.14
C ALA A 100 -8.75 -19.26 4.56
N ALA A 101 -9.59 -18.52 5.29
CA ALA A 101 -10.95 -18.94 5.67
C ALA A 101 -11.98 -18.77 4.53
N GLY A 102 -11.56 -18.29 3.36
CA GLY A 102 -12.43 -18.03 2.20
C GLY A 102 -13.03 -16.63 2.16
N GLY A 103 -12.67 -15.76 3.09
CA GLY A 103 -12.92 -14.32 3.01
C GLY A 103 -12.06 -13.65 1.93
N VAL A 104 -12.32 -12.37 1.65
CA VAL A 104 -11.49 -11.57 0.75
C VAL A 104 -11.10 -10.29 1.47
N PHE A 105 -9.83 -10.20 1.87
CA PHE A 105 -9.27 -9.02 2.53
C PHE A 105 -8.03 -8.53 1.77
N PRO A 106 -8.15 -7.51 0.91
CA PRO A 106 -7.03 -6.98 0.15
C PRO A 106 -6.05 -6.19 1.03
N VAL A 107 -4.77 -6.37 0.75
CA VAL A 107 -3.65 -5.65 1.37
C VAL A 107 -2.87 -4.93 0.26
N HIS A 108 -2.63 -3.63 0.44
CA HIS A 108 -1.86 -2.81 -0.49
C HIS A 108 -0.70 -2.11 0.22
N GLY A 109 0.48 -2.05 -0.41
CA GLY A 109 1.63 -1.30 0.08
C GLY A 109 2.19 -0.37 -0.99
N THR A 110 2.48 0.86 -0.62
CA THR A 110 3.13 1.87 -1.49
C THR A 110 4.47 2.27 -0.90
N CYS A 111 5.55 2.30 -1.69
CA CYS A 111 6.89 2.72 -1.26
C CYS A 111 7.31 1.97 0.03
N LEU A 112 7.57 2.65 1.15
CA LEU A 112 7.85 2.03 2.45
C LEU A 112 6.87 0.92 2.83
N GLY A 113 5.57 1.07 2.52
CA GLY A 113 4.59 0.02 2.78
C GLY A 113 4.84 -1.27 1.98
N PHE A 114 5.38 -1.16 0.76
CA PHE A 114 5.77 -2.30 -0.06
C PHE A 114 7.06 -2.95 0.46
N GLU A 115 8.05 -2.15 0.86
CA GLU A 115 9.27 -2.63 1.53
C GLU A 115 8.91 -3.41 2.80
N MET A 116 8.09 -2.80 3.67
CA MET A 116 7.61 -3.41 4.90
C MET A 116 6.90 -4.74 4.63
N LEU A 117 5.96 -4.79 3.69
CA LEU A 117 5.28 -6.05 3.33
C LEU A 117 6.25 -7.11 2.83
N SER A 118 7.26 -6.74 2.05
CA SER A 118 8.28 -7.68 1.55
C SER A 118 9.05 -8.32 2.70
N LEU A 119 9.47 -7.52 3.68
CA LEU A 119 10.15 -8.00 4.88
C LEU A 119 9.24 -8.88 5.76
N ILE A 120 7.97 -8.49 5.92
CA ILE A 120 6.96 -9.24 6.68
C ILE A 120 6.72 -10.61 6.05
N VAL A 121 6.51 -10.67 4.73
CA VAL A 121 6.26 -11.92 4.00
C VAL A 121 7.48 -12.84 4.06
N ALA A 122 8.68 -12.29 3.85
CA ALA A 122 9.92 -13.04 3.89
C ALA A 122 10.30 -13.50 5.31
N ARG A 123 9.67 -12.91 6.34
CA ARG A 123 9.97 -13.17 7.77
C ARG A 123 11.45 -12.98 8.08
N THR A 124 12.10 -12.01 7.44
CA THR A 124 13.52 -11.66 7.65
C THR A 124 13.76 -10.19 7.30
N ASP A 125 14.82 -9.63 7.87
CA ASP A 125 15.34 -8.30 7.53
C ASP A 125 16.51 -8.39 6.54
N ASP A 126 17.09 -9.59 6.38
CA ASP A 126 18.31 -9.82 5.63
C ASP A 126 18.03 -10.29 4.20
N GLY A 127 18.69 -9.67 3.22
CA GLY A 127 18.76 -10.13 1.84
C GLY A 127 17.47 -9.98 1.02
N VAL A 128 16.49 -9.22 1.52
CA VAL A 128 15.24 -8.92 0.81
C VAL A 128 15.31 -7.57 0.11
N LEU A 129 15.81 -6.55 0.82
CA LEU A 129 15.98 -5.21 0.30
C LEU A 129 17.45 -4.97 -0.08
N SER A 130 17.66 -4.12 -1.08
CA SER A 130 18.97 -3.60 -1.46
C SER A 130 18.95 -2.08 -1.35
N ASP A 131 20.08 -1.49 -0.97
CA ASP A 131 20.21 -0.04 -0.90
C ASP A 131 20.00 0.58 -2.29
N PHE A 132 19.00 1.46 -2.39
CA PHE A 132 18.72 2.24 -3.58
C PHE A 132 18.09 3.56 -3.17
N ASP A 133 18.82 4.66 -3.36
CA ASP A 133 18.30 5.99 -3.07
C ASP A 133 17.55 6.52 -4.29
N ALA A 134 16.22 6.59 -4.15
CA ALA A 134 15.31 7.16 -5.14
C ALA A 134 14.73 8.51 -4.68
N GLU A 135 15.21 9.07 -3.56
CA GLU A 135 14.73 10.37 -3.08
C GLU A 135 15.09 11.45 -4.11
N ASP A 136 14.14 12.33 -4.40
CA ASP A 136 14.21 13.35 -5.45
C ASP A 136 14.61 12.85 -6.85
N CYS A 137 14.54 11.54 -7.09
CA CYS A 137 14.84 10.93 -8.38
C CYS A 137 13.59 10.86 -9.24
N ALA A 138 13.28 11.96 -9.93
CA ALA A 138 12.27 11.96 -10.98
C ALA A 138 12.74 11.09 -12.15
N SER A 139 12.23 9.85 -12.24
CA SER A 139 12.47 9.00 -13.40
C SER A 139 11.63 9.48 -14.59
N GLU A 140 12.23 9.45 -15.78
CA GLU A 140 11.52 9.78 -17.00
C GLU A 140 10.42 8.75 -17.26
N LEU A 141 9.17 9.22 -17.37
CA LEU A 141 8.07 8.38 -17.82
C LEU A 141 8.28 8.09 -19.31
N THR A 142 9.00 7.00 -19.60
CA THR A 142 9.26 6.56 -20.97
C THR A 142 8.22 5.50 -21.36
N PRO A 143 7.29 5.82 -22.29
CA PRO A 143 6.33 4.82 -22.76
C PRO A 143 7.08 3.65 -23.41
N HIS A 144 6.62 2.43 -23.13
CA HIS A 144 7.23 1.22 -23.66
C HIS A 144 7.30 1.24 -25.20
N LYS A 145 8.47 0.94 -25.77
CA LYS A 145 8.79 0.98 -27.22
C LYS A 145 8.16 -0.16 -28.05
N GLY A 146 7.22 -0.93 -27.49
CA GLY A 146 6.55 -2.00 -28.21
C GLY A 146 5.77 -1.47 -29.44
N ASP A 147 5.47 -2.36 -30.38
CA ASP A 147 5.02 -2.05 -31.75
C ASP A 147 3.78 -1.15 -31.88
N THR A 148 3.05 -0.90 -30.80
CA THR A 148 1.75 -0.26 -30.89
C THR A 148 1.80 1.26 -30.85
N HIS A 149 2.87 1.91 -30.36
CA HIS A 149 3.06 3.38 -30.34
C HIS A 149 1.82 4.21 -29.90
N VAL A 150 0.83 3.59 -29.25
CA VAL A 150 -0.54 4.12 -29.10
C VAL A 150 -0.56 5.39 -28.27
N TRP A 151 0.43 5.52 -27.38
CA TRP A 151 0.62 6.70 -26.54
C TRP A 151 0.87 7.98 -27.35
N GLN A 152 1.43 7.89 -28.56
CA GLN A 152 1.67 9.05 -29.43
C GLN A 152 0.36 9.66 -29.94
N ALA A 153 -0.69 8.85 -30.06
CA ALA A 153 -2.04 9.31 -30.40
C ALA A 153 -2.84 9.81 -29.17
N SER A 154 -2.31 9.65 -27.95
CA SER A 154 -2.97 10.13 -26.73
C SER A 154 -2.90 11.65 -26.63
N LYS A 155 -4.01 12.27 -26.22
CA LYS A 155 -4.03 13.70 -25.86
C LYS A 155 -3.14 14.02 -24.65
N LEU A 156 -2.88 13.02 -23.81
CA LEU A 156 -2.08 13.18 -22.58
C LEU A 156 -0.59 12.96 -22.82
N TYR A 157 -0.24 11.97 -23.65
CA TYR A 157 1.15 11.53 -23.84
C TYR A 157 1.72 11.85 -25.22
N GLY A 158 0.89 12.28 -26.19
CA GLY A 158 1.32 12.55 -27.56
C GLY A 158 2.27 13.75 -27.71
N LEU A 159 2.44 14.57 -26.66
CA LEU A 159 3.39 15.69 -26.62
C LEU A 159 4.69 15.34 -25.86
N ALA A 160 4.83 14.12 -25.35
CA ALA A 160 6.05 13.72 -24.65
C ALA A 160 7.23 13.63 -25.63
N SER A 161 8.36 14.21 -25.25
CA SER A 161 9.60 14.10 -26.01
C SER A 161 9.99 12.63 -26.19
N PRO A 162 10.53 12.23 -27.35
CA PRO A 162 11.08 10.88 -27.50
C PRO A 162 12.22 10.69 -26.50
N PRO A 163 12.36 9.48 -25.90
CA PRO A 163 13.42 9.21 -24.95
C PRO A 163 14.79 9.39 -25.61
N PRO A 164 15.82 9.82 -24.85
CA PRO A 164 17.17 9.95 -25.38
C PRO A 164 17.68 8.60 -25.94
N PRO A 165 18.58 8.61 -26.94
CA PRO A 165 19.19 7.39 -27.45
C PRO A 165 19.83 6.61 -26.31
N SER A 166 19.71 5.28 -26.33
CA SER A 166 20.32 4.40 -25.32
C SER A 166 21.81 4.70 -25.23
N ARG A 167 22.32 5.00 -24.03
CA ARG A 167 23.76 5.04 -23.80
C ARG A 167 24.32 3.64 -24.07
N ALA A 168 25.34 3.59 -24.93
CA ALA A 168 26.15 2.40 -25.19
C ALA A 168 27.00 2.05 -23.98
#